data_AF-A0A7J4I788-F1
#
_entry.id   AF-A0A7J4I788-F1
#
_cell.length_a   1.000
_cell.length_b   1.000
_cell.length_c   1.000
_cell.angle_alpha   90.00
_cell.angle_beta   90.00
_cell.angle_gamma   90.00
#
_symmetry.space_group_name_H-M   'P 1'
#
loop_
_entity.id
_entity.type
_entity.pdbx_description
1 polymer ?
#
loop_
_entity_poly.entity_id
_entity_poly.type
_entity_poly.pdbx_seq_one_letter_code
_entity_poly.pdbx_strand_id
1 'polypeptide(L)'
;MIHLSASLTYYKREDVQKAIIEHGRDKEVAARFNEQFGKRPDTLTYPNEVLELAKQGATSFHCSEETWTNPLLLRPQMLKAELDKLRKGWDLIIDIDTSIKGEETRLEYSKIAAELVVKELKRHGVRSVTTKFSGNKGFHIAVPFEAFPKEVNGRETKELFPEAPKRIAAYIKERIKAELGRRILQHENGNYAAIAEKSGKQKSDFVYMKHAEGGFSSEAKVEFNAEPFLEIDTLLISSRHMYRMPYALHEKSGLASVPVDSDSITAFTRESARPENVEVNKYRFMEREKAVDGEARSLFIAAYDFGKDKTMKQAPESGDRKYAEYEELEGRIPQQYFPPCIKKILEGVVDGRKRALFVLINFLGSCGYGSKEIEGIIIEWNKKNREPLPPLTIATQLSYHSQKKENALPPNCENTSYYKELGIECTAECGRCKNPVAEAKYIYRKAMRQIPKEKG
;
A
#
# COMPACT_ATOMS: atom_id res chain seq x y z
N MET A 1 -12.18 20.95 -13.03
CA MET A 1 -11.36 20.54 -14.18
C MET A 1 -10.57 21.78 -14.61
N ILE A 2 -9.25 21.66 -14.77
CA ILE A 2 -8.41 22.81 -15.15
C ILE A 2 -8.80 23.28 -16.56
N HIS A 3 -8.97 24.59 -16.73
CA HIS A 3 -9.20 25.13 -18.06
C HIS A 3 -7.94 24.96 -18.93
N LEU A 4 -8.09 24.49 -20.16
CA LEU A 4 -6.96 24.18 -21.05
C LEU A 4 -6.01 25.37 -21.20
N SER A 5 -6.53 26.60 -21.35
CA SER A 5 -5.68 27.79 -21.46
C SER A 5 -4.82 28.05 -20.22
N ALA A 6 -5.31 27.74 -19.01
CA ALA A 6 -4.55 27.89 -17.78
C ALA A 6 -3.43 26.85 -17.70
N SER A 7 -3.74 25.59 -18.05
CA SER A 7 -2.74 24.51 -18.15
C SER A 7 -1.63 24.86 -19.15
N LEU A 8 -2.01 25.30 -20.35
CA LEU A 8 -1.05 25.67 -21.40
C LEU A 8 -0.20 26.88 -21.02
N THR A 9 -0.79 27.90 -20.41
CA THR A 9 -0.05 29.08 -19.94
C THR A 9 1.03 28.68 -18.94
N TYR A 10 0.68 27.80 -18.00
CA TYR A 10 1.59 27.32 -16.97
C TYR A 10 2.69 26.42 -17.55
N TYR A 11 2.34 25.38 -18.31
CA TYR A 11 3.33 24.47 -18.90
C TYR A 11 4.13 25.07 -20.04
N LYS A 12 3.77 26.26 -20.55
CA LYS A 12 4.61 27.04 -21.48
C LYS A 12 5.84 27.62 -20.80
N ARG A 13 5.84 27.77 -19.46
CA ARG A 13 6.97 28.32 -18.72
C ARG A 13 8.18 27.38 -18.79
N GLU A 14 9.31 27.89 -19.25
CA GLU A 14 10.53 27.10 -19.45
C GLU A 14 11.12 26.55 -18.15
N ASP A 15 11.01 27.30 -17.05
CA ASP A 15 11.44 26.89 -15.71
C ASP A 15 10.67 25.66 -15.20
N VAL A 16 9.35 25.65 -15.37
CA VAL A 16 8.46 24.52 -15.03
C VAL A 16 8.82 23.29 -15.86
N GLN A 17 8.98 23.46 -17.18
CA GLN A 17 9.33 22.36 -18.08
C GLN A 17 10.65 21.70 -17.64
N LYS A 18 11.70 22.51 -17.45
CA LYS A 18 13.02 22.01 -17.01
C LYS A 18 12.95 21.27 -15.68
N ALA A 19 12.22 21.81 -14.70
CA ALA A 19 12.09 21.18 -13.39
C ALA A 19 11.34 19.84 -13.44
N ILE A 20 10.32 19.71 -14.30
CA ILE A 20 9.64 18.42 -14.53
C ILE A 20 10.61 17.42 -15.19
N ILE A 21 11.30 17.81 -16.26
CA ILE A 21 12.26 16.92 -16.93
C ILE A 21 13.36 16.46 -15.98
N GLU A 22 13.95 17.38 -15.22
CA GLU A 22 15.01 17.09 -14.27
C GLU A 22 14.56 16.07 -13.22
N HIS A 23 13.36 16.24 -12.66
CA HIS A 23 12.81 15.30 -11.70
C HIS A 23 12.49 13.92 -12.30
N GLY A 24 12.15 13.87 -13.59
CA GLY A 24 11.82 12.64 -14.31
C GLY A 24 13.03 11.81 -14.76
N ARG A 25 14.25 12.32 -14.59
CA ARG A 25 15.47 11.63 -15.00
C ARG A 25 15.57 10.26 -14.34
N ASP A 26 15.91 9.25 -15.15
CA ASP A 26 16.02 7.84 -14.75
C ASP A 26 14.72 7.23 -14.18
N LYS A 27 13.58 7.89 -14.28
CA LYS A 27 12.28 7.37 -13.81
C LYS A 27 11.40 7.00 -14.99
N GLU A 28 10.50 6.05 -14.78
CA GLU A 28 9.36 5.87 -15.68
C GLU A 28 8.45 7.07 -15.50
N VAL A 29 8.04 7.73 -16.58
CA VAL A 29 7.13 8.89 -16.55
C VAL A 29 5.82 8.52 -17.22
N ALA A 30 4.72 9.12 -16.76
CA ALA A 30 3.44 9.04 -17.43
C ALA A 30 2.72 10.40 -17.35
N ALA A 31 2.34 10.93 -18.52
CA ALA A 31 1.37 12.00 -18.60
C ALA A 31 -0.04 11.46 -18.26
N ARG A 32 -0.84 12.27 -17.58
CA ARG A 32 -2.25 11.96 -17.29
C ARG A 32 -3.15 12.83 -18.16
N PHE A 33 -4.10 12.21 -18.82
CA PHE A 33 -5.14 12.83 -19.66
C PHE A 33 -6.48 12.64 -18.94
N ASN A 34 -6.89 13.65 -18.16
CA ASN A 34 -8.05 13.57 -17.26
C ASN A 34 -7.93 12.40 -16.27
N GLU A 35 -8.70 11.31 -16.46
CA GLU A 35 -8.73 10.16 -15.56
C GLU A 35 -7.87 8.97 -16.05
N GLN A 36 -7.18 9.11 -17.18
CA GLN A 36 -6.36 8.05 -17.76
C GLN A 36 -4.88 8.43 -17.85
N PHE A 37 -4.00 7.47 -17.62
CA PHE A 37 -2.58 7.65 -17.92
C PHE A 37 -2.31 7.38 -19.41
N GLY A 38 -1.32 8.09 -19.96
CA GLY A 38 -0.74 7.81 -21.26
C GLY A 38 -0.08 6.42 -21.32
N LYS A 39 0.41 6.07 -22.50
CA LYS A 39 1.08 4.78 -22.72
C LYS A 39 2.32 4.66 -21.83
N ARG A 40 2.58 3.45 -21.33
CA ARG A 40 3.69 3.13 -20.44
C ARG A 40 4.45 1.88 -20.92
N PRO A 41 5.78 1.78 -20.71
CA PRO A 41 6.62 2.81 -20.10
C PRO A 41 6.87 4.00 -21.03
N ASP A 42 7.25 5.13 -20.45
CA ASP A 42 7.61 6.33 -21.18
C ASP A 42 8.63 7.16 -20.38
N THR A 43 9.24 8.14 -21.04
CA THR A 43 10.22 9.07 -20.46
C THR A 43 10.02 10.46 -21.07
N LEU A 44 10.37 11.52 -20.34
CA LEU A 44 10.46 12.87 -20.90
C LEU A 44 11.93 13.28 -20.96
N THR A 45 12.38 13.70 -22.15
CA THR A 45 13.80 14.01 -22.40
C THR A 45 14.00 15.51 -22.66
N TYR A 46 13.11 16.12 -23.43
CA TYR A 46 13.21 17.51 -23.84
C TYR A 46 12.14 18.37 -23.15
N PRO A 47 12.49 19.56 -22.62
CA PRO A 47 11.53 20.43 -21.92
C PRO A 47 10.24 20.72 -22.69
N ASN A 48 10.33 20.93 -24.01
CA ASN A 48 9.18 21.22 -24.85
C ASN A 48 8.16 20.07 -24.92
N GLU A 49 8.54 18.82 -24.65
CA GLU A 49 7.61 17.67 -24.63
C GLU A 49 6.51 17.87 -23.58
N VAL A 50 6.81 18.51 -22.46
CA VAL A 50 5.81 18.86 -21.43
C VAL A 50 4.71 19.73 -22.03
N LEU A 51 5.08 20.76 -22.79
CA LEU A 51 4.11 21.64 -23.44
C LEU A 51 3.36 20.93 -24.58
N GLU A 52 4.03 20.12 -25.39
CA GLU A 52 3.38 19.37 -26.47
C GLU A 52 2.37 18.36 -25.94
N LEU A 53 2.67 17.65 -24.85
CA LEU A 53 1.71 16.78 -24.18
C LEU A 53 0.55 17.58 -23.58
N ALA A 54 0.82 18.75 -23.00
CA ALA A 54 -0.24 19.63 -22.49
C ALA A 54 -1.18 20.10 -23.62
N LYS A 55 -0.65 20.40 -24.82
CA LYS A 55 -1.47 20.71 -26.03
C LYS A 55 -2.33 19.53 -26.45
N GLN A 56 -1.88 18.31 -26.23
CA GLN A 56 -2.64 17.08 -26.46
C GLN A 56 -3.65 16.76 -25.33
N GLY A 57 -3.77 17.63 -24.33
CA GLY A 57 -4.71 17.47 -23.23
C GLY A 57 -4.14 16.80 -21.98
N ALA A 58 -2.82 16.65 -21.86
CA ALA A 58 -2.21 16.22 -20.61
C ALA A 58 -2.50 17.26 -19.51
N THR A 59 -3.09 16.80 -18.42
CA THR A 59 -3.44 17.61 -17.26
C THR A 59 -2.35 17.58 -16.19
N SER A 60 -1.59 16.49 -16.11
CA SER A 60 -0.48 16.35 -15.16
C SER A 60 0.57 15.32 -15.58
N PHE A 61 1.68 15.31 -14.83
CA PHE A 61 2.83 14.44 -15.05
C PHE A 61 3.19 13.70 -13.76
N HIS A 62 3.45 12.40 -13.89
CA HIS A 62 3.76 11.50 -12.77
C HIS A 62 4.99 10.68 -13.09
N CYS A 63 5.74 10.27 -12.07
CA CYS A 63 6.93 9.44 -12.24
C CYS A 63 7.02 8.34 -11.18
N SER A 64 7.83 7.31 -11.48
CA SER A 64 8.02 6.17 -10.57
C SER A 64 8.86 6.52 -9.35
N GLU A 65 8.59 5.84 -8.23
CA GLU A 65 9.49 5.83 -7.05
C GLU A 65 10.83 5.17 -7.37
N GLU A 66 10.77 4.10 -8.16
CA GLU A 66 11.92 3.36 -8.67
C GLU A 66 12.68 4.21 -9.72
N THR A 67 14.01 4.09 -9.72
CA THR A 67 14.89 4.62 -10.76
C THR A 67 15.50 3.46 -11.55
N TRP A 68 15.67 3.67 -12.85
CA TRP A 68 15.94 2.62 -13.83
C TRP A 68 17.15 2.97 -14.68
N THR A 69 17.89 1.94 -15.08
CA THR A 69 18.98 2.08 -16.04
C THR A 69 18.48 2.56 -17.38
N ASN A 70 17.34 2.01 -17.83
CA ASN A 70 16.58 2.49 -18.97
C ASN A 70 15.08 2.20 -18.74
N PRO A 71 14.26 3.21 -18.41
CA PRO A 71 12.82 3.01 -18.17
C PRO A 71 12.07 2.39 -19.37
N LEU A 72 12.52 2.61 -20.60
CA LEU A 72 11.86 2.09 -21.81
C LEU A 72 11.98 0.57 -21.97
N LEU A 73 12.85 -0.09 -21.20
CA LEU A 73 12.95 -1.56 -21.18
C LEU A 73 11.90 -2.22 -20.30
N LEU A 74 11.12 -1.44 -19.54
CA LEU A 74 10.08 -1.98 -18.67
C LEU A 74 8.93 -2.56 -19.49
N ARG A 75 8.38 -3.67 -19.00
CA ARG A 75 7.23 -4.33 -19.60
C ARG A 75 6.18 -4.65 -18.54
N PRO A 76 4.89 -4.71 -18.90
CA PRO A 76 3.89 -5.30 -18.03
C PRO A 76 4.30 -6.72 -17.59
N GLN A 77 3.99 -7.07 -16.33
CA GLN A 77 4.19 -8.40 -15.75
C GLN A 77 5.65 -8.93 -15.73
N MET A 78 6.65 -8.06 -15.70
CA MET A 78 8.04 -8.47 -15.43
C MET A 78 8.16 -9.14 -14.05
N LEU A 79 9.00 -10.17 -13.97
CA LEU A 79 9.35 -10.79 -12.70
C LEU A 79 10.21 -9.83 -11.87
N LYS A 80 10.14 -9.96 -10.54
CA LYS A 80 10.95 -9.15 -9.62
C LYS A 80 12.43 -9.18 -9.98
N ALA A 81 13.00 -10.37 -10.26
CA ALA A 81 14.41 -10.49 -10.64
C ALA A 81 14.76 -9.76 -11.96
N GLU A 82 13.82 -9.60 -12.89
CA GLU A 82 14.05 -8.82 -14.12
C GLU A 82 14.00 -7.31 -13.83
N LEU A 83 13.06 -6.88 -12.98
CA LEU A 83 12.99 -5.49 -12.51
C LEU A 83 14.24 -5.11 -11.73
N ASP A 84 14.71 -5.98 -10.82
CA ASP A 84 15.89 -5.75 -10.00
C ASP A 84 17.16 -5.56 -10.85
N LYS A 85 17.28 -6.27 -11.99
CA LYS A 85 18.38 -6.07 -12.96
C LYS A 85 18.34 -4.72 -13.68
N LEU A 86 17.15 -4.16 -13.88
CA LEU A 86 16.99 -2.84 -14.50
C LEU A 86 17.03 -1.69 -13.49
N ARG A 87 16.86 -1.97 -12.20
CA ARG A 87 16.73 -0.95 -11.17
C ARG A 87 18.09 -0.38 -10.78
N LYS A 88 18.22 0.95 -10.88
CA LYS A 88 19.34 1.71 -10.30
C LYS A 88 19.18 1.87 -8.79
N GLY A 89 17.96 2.20 -8.36
CA GLY A 89 17.58 2.39 -6.97
C GLY A 89 16.09 2.71 -6.83
N TRP A 90 15.68 3.23 -5.68
CA TRP A 90 14.31 3.68 -5.43
C TRP A 90 14.33 4.77 -4.36
N ASP A 91 13.48 5.76 -4.50
CA ASP A 91 13.33 6.80 -3.49
C ASP A 91 12.22 6.43 -2.50
N LEU A 92 12.35 6.82 -1.24
CA LEU A 92 11.26 6.70 -0.29
C LEU A 92 10.32 7.88 -0.52
N ILE A 93 9.07 7.61 -0.90
CA ILE A 93 8.00 8.61 -0.95
C ILE A 93 6.93 8.21 0.07
N ILE A 94 6.65 9.12 1.01
CA ILE A 94 5.55 8.98 1.96
C ILE A 94 4.45 9.96 1.53
N ASP A 95 3.29 9.43 1.13
CA ASP A 95 2.10 10.26 0.89
C ASP A 95 1.34 10.44 2.19
N ILE A 96 0.88 11.67 2.40
CA ILE A 96 -0.04 11.98 3.48
C ILE A 96 -1.33 12.42 2.82
N ASP A 97 -2.32 11.52 2.78
CA ASP A 97 -3.67 11.85 2.36
C ASP A 97 -4.64 11.78 3.54
N THR A 98 -5.67 12.60 3.47
CA THR A 98 -6.66 12.68 4.55
C THR A 98 -8.05 12.70 3.95
N SER A 99 -8.91 11.86 4.51
CA SER A 99 -10.30 11.71 4.06
C SER A 99 -11.25 12.72 4.71
N ILE A 100 -10.70 13.70 5.43
CA ILE A 100 -11.43 14.76 6.14
C ILE A 100 -12.16 15.70 5.18
N LYS A 101 -13.36 16.13 5.57
CA LYS A 101 -14.17 17.17 4.91
C LYS A 101 -13.71 18.57 5.34
N GLY A 102 -13.82 19.52 4.42
CA GLY A 102 -13.33 20.89 4.60
C GLY A 102 -11.87 21.02 4.13
N GLU A 103 -11.64 21.86 3.12
CA GLU A 103 -10.31 21.97 2.50
C GLU A 103 -9.24 22.53 3.45
N GLU A 104 -9.63 23.50 4.27
CA GLU A 104 -8.72 24.14 5.24
C GLU A 104 -8.29 23.17 6.34
N THR A 105 -9.26 22.52 7.01
CA THR A 105 -8.91 21.55 8.06
C THR A 105 -8.11 20.38 7.51
N ARG A 106 -8.45 19.92 6.30
CA ARG A 106 -7.68 18.87 5.62
C ARG A 106 -6.21 19.25 5.50
N LEU A 107 -5.94 20.47 5.02
CA LEU A 107 -4.58 20.97 4.85
C LEU A 107 -3.84 21.08 6.18
N GLU A 108 -4.49 21.62 7.22
CA GLU A 108 -3.88 21.78 8.54
C GLU A 108 -3.48 20.44 9.17
N TYR A 109 -4.33 19.41 9.04
CA TYR A 109 -3.98 18.08 9.56
C TYR A 109 -2.86 17.44 8.76
N SER A 110 -2.87 17.61 7.44
CA SER A 110 -1.77 17.17 6.56
C SER A 110 -0.45 17.85 6.93
N LYS A 111 -0.46 19.15 7.26
CA LYS A 111 0.74 19.88 7.71
C LYS A 111 1.28 19.32 9.02
N ILE A 112 0.41 19.09 10.01
CA ILE A 112 0.80 18.51 11.30
C ILE A 112 1.45 17.13 11.09
N ALA A 113 0.84 16.29 10.26
CA ALA A 113 1.36 14.96 9.94
C ALA A 113 2.71 15.04 9.21
N ALA A 114 2.81 15.90 8.19
CA ALA A 114 4.04 16.09 7.43
C ALA A 114 5.20 16.57 8.31
N GLU A 115 4.95 17.55 9.19
CA GLU A 115 5.94 18.03 10.16
C GLU A 115 6.42 16.91 11.08
N LEU A 116 5.52 16.05 11.55
CA LEU A 116 5.89 14.92 12.41
C LEU A 116 6.68 13.84 11.66
N VAL A 117 6.31 13.53 10.40
CA VAL A 117 7.08 12.61 9.55
C VAL A 117 8.49 13.14 9.32
N VAL A 118 8.64 14.42 8.96
CA VAL A 118 9.96 15.05 8.77
C VAL A 118 10.77 15.02 10.06
N LYS A 119 10.17 15.35 11.20
CA LYS A 119 10.84 15.28 12.50
C LYS A 119 11.32 13.86 12.82
N GLU A 120 10.51 12.84 12.60
CA GLU A 120 10.92 11.46 12.86
C GLU A 120 12.05 11.01 11.92
N LEU A 121 11.98 11.37 10.63
CA LEU A 121 13.08 11.10 9.68
C LEU A 121 14.39 11.79 10.12
N LYS A 122 14.33 13.07 10.52
CA LYS A 122 15.50 13.82 11.01
C LYS A 122 16.05 13.26 12.31
N ARG A 123 15.22 12.73 13.21
CA ARG A 123 15.67 12.04 14.44
C ARG A 123 16.51 10.80 14.15
N HIS A 124 16.31 10.16 13.00
CA HIS A 124 17.16 9.07 12.52
C HIS A 124 18.40 9.54 11.75
N GLY A 125 18.68 10.84 11.71
CA GLY A 125 19.84 11.40 11.03
C GLY A 125 19.65 11.63 9.53
N VAL A 126 18.43 11.45 8.99
CA VAL A 126 18.15 11.74 7.58
C VAL A 126 18.05 13.25 7.37
N ARG A 127 19.10 13.85 6.78
CA ARG A 127 19.17 15.30 6.53
C ARG A 127 18.63 15.68 5.16
N SER A 128 18.71 14.78 4.19
CA SER A 128 18.23 14.96 2.82
C SER A 128 16.71 14.81 2.64
N VAL A 129 15.95 14.86 3.74
CA VAL A 129 14.49 14.84 3.69
C VAL A 129 13.98 16.10 2.99
N THR A 130 13.09 15.92 2.02
CA THR A 130 12.43 17.02 1.30
C THR A 130 10.92 16.86 1.33
N THR A 131 10.20 17.96 1.13
CA THR A 131 8.74 17.97 1.20
C THR A 131 8.15 18.75 0.03
N LYS A 132 7.01 18.29 -0.48
CA LYS A 132 6.21 19.05 -1.44
C LYS A 132 4.73 18.94 -1.13
N PHE A 133 3.98 19.99 -1.43
CA PHE A 133 2.53 19.91 -1.52
C PHE A 133 2.14 19.05 -2.72
N SER A 134 1.17 18.14 -2.57
CA SER A 134 0.78 17.19 -3.64
C SER A 134 -0.09 17.81 -4.74
N GLY A 135 -0.47 19.08 -4.57
CA GLY A 135 -1.36 19.82 -5.48
C GLY A 135 -2.83 19.79 -5.06
N ASN A 136 -3.21 19.06 -4.00
CA ASN A 136 -4.59 19.03 -3.55
C ASN A 136 -4.77 18.99 -2.02
N LYS A 137 -4.53 17.84 -1.41
CA LYS A 137 -4.96 17.54 -0.04
C LYS A 137 -3.82 17.40 0.96
N GLY A 138 -2.64 17.09 0.46
CA GLY A 138 -1.61 16.43 1.23
C GLY A 138 -0.22 16.89 0.86
N PHE A 139 0.75 16.23 1.49
CA PHE A 139 2.17 16.44 1.24
C PHE A 139 2.82 15.12 0.90
N HIS A 140 3.80 15.17 0.00
CA HIS A 140 4.73 14.07 -0.17
C HIS A 140 6.01 14.42 0.58
N ILE A 141 6.51 13.48 1.36
CA ILE A 141 7.81 13.56 2.01
C ILE A 141 8.72 12.56 1.31
N ALA A 142 9.90 13.01 0.90
CA ALA A 142 10.84 12.19 0.16
C ALA A 142 12.20 12.07 0.84
N VAL A 143 12.81 10.90 0.69
CA VAL A 143 14.22 10.66 0.97
C VAL A 143 14.85 10.00 -0.27
N PRO A 144 15.90 10.61 -0.85
CA PRO A 144 16.54 10.07 -2.04
C PRO A 144 17.28 8.75 -1.76
N PHE A 145 17.33 7.87 -2.76
CA PHE A 145 18.03 6.58 -2.67
C PHE A 145 19.47 6.70 -2.17
N GLU A 146 20.17 7.77 -2.56
CA GLU A 146 21.55 8.07 -2.21
C GLU A 146 21.78 8.21 -0.69
N ALA A 147 20.73 8.49 0.09
CA ALA A 147 20.81 8.58 1.54
C ALA A 147 20.80 7.20 2.23
N PHE A 148 20.46 6.13 1.50
CA PHE A 148 20.25 4.81 2.08
C PHE A 148 21.58 4.07 2.30
N PRO A 149 21.65 3.13 3.26
CA PRO A 149 22.80 2.22 3.33
C PRO A 149 22.89 1.39 2.05
N LYS A 150 24.10 1.00 1.64
CA LYS A 150 24.31 0.16 0.44
C LYS A 150 23.67 -1.22 0.57
N GLU A 151 23.68 -1.77 1.78
CA GLU A 151 23.12 -3.08 2.08
C GLU A 151 22.36 -3.09 3.41
N VAL A 152 21.36 -3.97 3.49
CA VAL A 152 20.60 -4.27 4.71
C VAL A 152 20.50 -5.79 4.85
N ASN A 153 21.01 -6.33 5.96
CA ASN A 153 21.05 -7.78 6.21
C ASN A 153 21.68 -8.60 5.06
N GLY A 154 22.76 -8.09 4.48
CA GLY A 154 23.51 -8.76 3.40
C GLY A 154 22.80 -8.77 2.04
N ARG A 155 21.81 -7.89 1.82
CA ARG A 155 21.17 -7.66 0.52
C ARG A 155 21.33 -6.22 0.09
N GLU A 156 21.59 -5.99 -1.20
CA GLU A 156 21.68 -4.64 -1.77
C GLU A 156 20.36 -3.89 -1.61
N THR A 157 20.44 -2.62 -1.18
CA THR A 157 19.23 -1.86 -0.85
C THR A 157 18.32 -1.63 -2.06
N LYS A 158 18.88 -1.52 -3.27
CA LYS A 158 18.09 -1.39 -4.52
C LYS A 158 17.15 -2.57 -4.77
N GLU A 159 17.44 -3.76 -4.23
CA GLU A 159 16.61 -4.98 -4.41
C GLU A 159 15.46 -5.08 -3.40
N LEU A 160 15.47 -4.21 -2.38
CA LEU A 160 14.52 -4.26 -1.27
C LEU A 160 13.18 -3.60 -1.58
N PHE A 161 12.99 -3.03 -2.77
CA PHE A 161 11.69 -2.52 -3.20
C PHE A 161 10.71 -3.67 -3.52
N PRO A 162 9.42 -3.58 -3.16
CA PRO A 162 8.76 -2.52 -2.37
C PRO A 162 8.81 -2.73 -0.84
N GLU A 163 9.46 -3.77 -0.35
CA GLU A 163 9.35 -4.21 1.05
C GLU A 163 10.03 -3.28 2.07
N ALA A 164 11.22 -2.76 1.76
CA ALA A 164 11.90 -1.80 2.61
C ALA A 164 11.09 -0.50 2.81
N PRO A 165 10.60 0.19 1.75
CA PRO A 165 9.81 1.40 1.94
C PRO A 165 8.52 1.12 2.72
N LYS A 166 7.83 0.00 2.50
CA LYS A 166 6.64 -0.38 3.30
C LYS A 166 6.95 -0.51 4.78
N ARG A 167 8.07 -1.14 5.14
CA ARG A 167 8.51 -1.29 6.54
C ARG A 167 8.82 0.07 7.16
N ILE A 168 9.52 0.94 6.43
CA ILE A 168 9.84 2.29 6.88
C ILE A 168 8.57 3.11 7.10
N ALA A 169 7.63 3.09 6.15
CA ALA A 169 6.37 3.83 6.29
C ALA A 169 5.52 3.31 7.46
N ALA A 170 5.43 1.99 7.65
CA ALA A 170 4.74 1.40 8.79
C ALA A 170 5.38 1.76 10.13
N TYR A 171 6.71 1.79 10.20
CA TYR A 171 7.45 2.24 11.36
C TYR A 171 7.15 3.71 11.68
N ILE A 172 7.34 4.62 10.71
CA ILE A 172 7.10 6.05 10.90
C ILE A 172 5.65 6.31 11.34
N LYS A 173 4.68 5.65 10.70
CA LYS A 173 3.27 5.75 11.05
C LYS A 173 3.02 5.42 12.53
N GLU A 174 3.57 4.32 13.03
CA GLU A 174 3.47 3.94 14.44
C GLU A 174 4.13 4.99 15.35
N ARG A 175 5.32 5.46 14.99
CA ARG A 175 6.11 6.39 15.82
C ARG A 175 5.42 7.74 16.02
N ILE A 176 4.76 8.25 15.00
CA ILE A 176 4.12 9.56 15.08
C ILE A 176 2.67 9.50 15.56
N LYS A 177 2.04 8.32 15.59
CA LYS A 177 0.60 8.12 15.85
C LYS A 177 0.09 8.85 17.10
N ALA A 178 0.76 8.63 18.24
CA ALA A 178 0.33 9.22 19.52
C ALA A 178 0.45 10.76 19.52
N GLU A 179 1.56 11.27 19.01
CA GLU A 179 1.85 12.69 18.96
C GLU A 179 0.95 13.42 17.94
N LEU A 180 0.70 12.79 16.80
CA LEU A 180 -0.24 13.25 15.79
C LEU A 180 -1.64 13.41 16.36
N GLY A 181 -2.11 12.39 17.08
CA GLY A 181 -3.40 12.45 17.78
C GLY A 181 -3.50 13.58 18.78
N ARG A 182 -2.44 13.76 19.59
CA ARG A 182 -2.33 14.84 20.56
C ARG A 182 -2.41 16.22 19.90
N ARG A 183 -1.66 16.45 18.82
CA ARG A 183 -1.61 17.76 18.14
C ARG A 183 -2.90 18.09 17.39
N ILE A 184 -3.55 17.10 16.78
CA ILE A 184 -4.88 17.28 16.18
C ILE A 184 -5.91 17.67 17.24
N LEU A 185 -5.94 16.96 18.37
CA LEU A 185 -6.87 17.27 19.45
C LEU A 185 -6.62 18.68 20.03
N GLN A 186 -5.36 19.08 20.16
CA GLN A 186 -4.99 20.44 20.59
C GLN A 186 -5.43 21.50 19.58
N HIS A 187 -5.24 21.26 18.29
CA HIS A 187 -5.69 22.16 17.22
C HIS A 187 -7.22 22.39 17.26
N GLU A 188 -7.97 21.35 17.64
CA GLU A 188 -9.43 21.42 17.78
C GLU A 188 -9.90 21.79 19.19
N ASN A 189 -9.00 22.26 20.07
CA ASN A 189 -9.30 22.63 21.45
C ASN A 189 -10.02 21.54 22.26
N GLY A 190 -9.69 20.26 22.04
CA GLY A 190 -10.32 19.14 22.71
C GLY A 190 -11.71 18.77 22.18
N ASN A 191 -12.18 19.40 21.09
CA ASN A 191 -13.54 19.22 20.58
C ASN A 191 -13.67 17.96 19.70
N TYR A 192 -13.98 16.83 20.32
CA TYR A 192 -14.24 15.57 19.62
C TYR A 192 -15.43 15.64 18.64
N ALA A 193 -16.42 16.49 18.89
CA ALA A 193 -17.58 16.63 18.02
C ALA A 193 -17.21 17.32 16.70
N ALA A 194 -16.37 18.36 16.76
CA ALA A 194 -15.83 19.01 15.58
C ALA A 194 -15.01 18.04 14.72
N ILE A 195 -14.19 17.18 15.36
CA ILE A 195 -13.42 16.14 14.65
C ILE A 195 -14.35 15.12 13.99
N ALA A 196 -15.41 14.67 14.68
CA ALA A 196 -16.39 13.73 14.12
C ALA A 196 -17.12 14.33 12.89
N GLU A 197 -17.59 15.57 13.01
CA GLU A 197 -18.27 16.29 11.92
C GLU A 197 -17.37 16.45 10.69
N LYS A 198 -16.15 16.96 10.91
CA LYS A 198 -15.17 17.21 9.83
C LYS A 198 -14.67 15.91 9.21
N SER A 199 -14.39 14.88 10.00
CA SER A 199 -13.96 13.58 9.47
C SER A 199 -15.10 12.78 8.81
N GLY A 200 -16.35 13.10 9.14
CA GLY A 200 -17.50 12.27 8.78
C GLY A 200 -17.46 10.89 9.46
N LYS A 201 -16.74 10.76 10.58
CA LYS A 201 -16.59 9.53 11.36
C LYS A 201 -17.32 9.65 12.69
N GLN A 202 -17.67 8.51 13.28
CA GLN A 202 -18.23 8.50 14.62
C GLN A 202 -17.10 8.63 15.65
N LYS A 203 -17.39 9.24 16.80
CA LYS A 203 -16.40 9.39 17.89
C LYS A 203 -15.78 8.05 18.29
N SER A 204 -16.56 6.97 18.26
CA SER A 204 -16.11 5.60 18.53
C SER A 204 -15.05 5.08 17.55
N ASP A 205 -14.94 5.68 16.35
CA ASP A 205 -13.98 5.23 15.34
C ASP A 205 -12.56 5.69 15.70
N PHE A 206 -12.41 6.81 16.41
CA PHE A 206 -11.12 7.46 16.70
C PHE A 206 -10.86 7.73 18.18
N VAL A 207 -11.79 7.40 19.08
CA VAL A 207 -11.61 7.48 20.52
C VAL A 207 -11.89 6.12 21.15
N TYR A 208 -10.92 5.56 21.87
CA TYR A 208 -11.08 4.30 22.59
C TYR A 208 -10.58 4.40 24.01
N MET A 209 -11.15 3.54 24.87
CA MET A 209 -10.67 3.34 26.23
C MET A 209 -9.59 2.27 26.22
N LYS A 210 -8.40 2.60 26.74
CA LYS A 210 -7.35 1.62 26.98
C LYS A 210 -7.18 1.43 28.48
N HIS A 211 -7.34 0.20 28.94
CA HIS A 211 -6.96 -0.19 30.29
C HIS A 211 -5.44 -0.38 30.34
N ALA A 212 -4.78 0.12 31.38
CA ALA A 212 -3.36 -0.10 31.58
C ALA A 212 -3.10 -1.61 31.76
N GLU A 213 -2.33 -2.23 30.87
CA GLU A 213 -1.83 -3.59 31.11
C GLU A 213 -0.83 -3.54 32.28
N GLY A 214 -1.18 -4.12 33.43
CA GLY A 214 -0.24 -4.43 34.51
C GLY A 214 -0.09 -3.42 35.66
N GLY A 215 -0.96 -2.42 35.79
CA GLY A 215 -0.95 -1.48 36.93
C GLY A 215 -2.17 -1.64 37.85
N PHE A 216 -1.98 -1.50 39.17
CA PHE A 216 -3.03 -1.53 40.19
C PHE A 216 -4.02 -0.33 40.10
N SER A 217 -3.87 0.55 39.12
CA SER A 217 -4.77 1.66 38.82
C SER A 217 -5.80 1.26 37.77
N SER A 218 -7.06 1.18 38.16
CA SER A 218 -8.24 0.94 37.30
C SER A 218 -8.62 2.14 36.42
N GLU A 219 -7.70 3.06 36.15
CA GLU A 219 -7.98 4.25 35.34
C GLU A 219 -7.93 3.89 33.85
N ALA A 220 -9.10 3.85 33.22
CA ALA A 220 -9.23 3.76 31.77
C ALA A 220 -8.72 5.06 31.15
N LYS A 221 -7.67 4.99 30.33
CA LYS A 221 -7.15 6.15 29.60
C LYS A 221 -7.86 6.27 28.27
N VAL A 222 -8.45 7.44 28.02
CA VAL A 222 -8.99 7.81 26.71
C VAL A 222 -7.81 8.01 25.76
N GLU A 223 -7.77 7.23 24.67
CA GLU A 223 -6.76 7.31 23.63
C GLU A 223 -7.41 7.74 22.31
N PHE A 224 -6.70 8.59 21.56
CA PHE A 224 -7.16 9.15 20.29
C PHE A 224 -6.31 8.58 19.15
N ASN A 225 -6.97 8.07 18.11
CA ASN A 225 -6.32 7.55 16.90
C ASN A 225 -6.80 8.29 15.65
N ALA A 226 -5.87 8.95 14.97
CA ALA A 226 -6.15 9.71 13.76
C ALA A 226 -6.27 8.85 12.48
N GLU A 227 -5.84 7.58 12.50
CA GLU A 227 -5.85 6.67 11.33
C GLU A 227 -7.19 6.57 10.58
N PRO A 228 -8.37 6.59 11.23
CA PRO A 228 -9.64 6.47 10.51
C PRO A 228 -9.88 7.58 9.49
N PHE A 229 -9.21 8.73 9.62
CA PHE A 229 -9.44 9.90 8.77
C PHE A 229 -8.16 10.56 8.23
N LEU A 230 -6.99 10.17 8.73
CA LEU A 230 -5.68 10.63 8.30
C LEU A 230 -4.80 9.41 7.99
N GLU A 231 -4.55 9.19 6.71
CA GLU A 231 -3.82 8.02 6.22
C GLU A 231 -2.45 8.45 5.71
N ILE A 232 -1.43 7.90 6.33
CA ILE A 232 -0.08 7.91 5.77
C ILE A 232 -0.04 6.71 4.84
N ASP A 233 -0.18 6.97 3.54
CA ASP A 233 -0.39 5.92 2.57
C ASP A 233 0.90 5.10 2.40
N THR A 234 0.79 3.81 2.68
CA THR A 234 1.85 2.82 2.46
C THR A 234 1.66 2.06 1.14
N LEU A 235 0.52 2.26 0.46
CA LEU A 235 0.12 1.62 -0.79
C LEU A 235 0.68 2.29 -2.05
N LEU A 236 1.19 3.53 -1.96
CA LEU A 236 2.06 4.08 -3.02
C LEU A 236 3.25 3.13 -3.28
N ILE A 237 3.57 2.27 -2.34
CA ILE A 237 4.75 1.42 -2.38
C ILE A 237 4.40 0.07 -3.06
N SER A 238 4.02 0.13 -4.33
CA SER A 238 3.87 -1.04 -5.21
C SER A 238 4.78 -0.89 -6.44
N SER A 239 5.16 -2.00 -7.06
CA SER A 239 6.08 -1.93 -8.21
C SER A 239 5.51 -1.06 -9.33
N ARG A 240 6.34 -0.15 -9.85
CA ARG A 240 5.98 0.82 -10.89
C ARG A 240 4.79 1.72 -10.51
N HIS A 241 4.57 1.93 -9.22
CA HIS A 241 3.66 2.97 -8.75
C HIS A 241 4.19 4.36 -9.15
N MET A 242 3.27 5.30 -9.37
CA MET A 242 3.54 6.62 -9.91
C MET A 242 3.02 7.70 -8.96
N TYR A 243 3.87 8.67 -8.63
CA TYR A 243 3.46 9.85 -7.87
C TYR A 243 3.55 11.11 -8.73
N ARG A 244 2.72 12.11 -8.41
CA ARG A 244 2.71 13.39 -9.14
C ARG A 244 4.05 14.10 -9.00
N MET A 245 4.65 14.49 -10.12
CA MET A 245 5.93 15.19 -10.14
C MET A 245 5.84 16.58 -9.49
N PRO A 246 6.93 17.12 -8.92
CA PRO A 246 6.97 18.54 -8.56
C PRO A 246 6.67 19.39 -9.79
N TYR A 247 6.01 20.51 -9.55
CA TYR A 247 5.50 21.46 -10.53
C TYR A 247 4.41 20.94 -11.47
N ALA A 248 4.03 19.66 -11.44
CA ALA A 248 2.86 19.20 -12.18
C ALA A 248 1.56 19.70 -11.52
N LEU A 249 0.58 20.09 -12.34
CA LEU A 249 -0.74 20.52 -11.90
C LEU A 249 -1.57 19.34 -11.39
N HIS A 250 -2.53 19.61 -10.51
CA HIS A 250 -3.51 18.64 -10.04
C HIS A 250 -4.87 18.85 -10.71
N GLU A 251 -5.43 17.79 -11.29
CA GLU A 251 -6.52 17.84 -12.29
C GLU A 251 -7.82 18.46 -11.75
N LYS A 252 -8.08 18.28 -10.45
CA LYS A 252 -9.31 18.74 -9.80
C LYS A 252 -9.18 20.15 -9.23
N SER A 253 -8.07 20.44 -8.57
CA SER A 253 -7.84 21.69 -7.83
C SER A 253 -7.20 22.79 -8.70
N GLY A 254 -6.49 22.43 -9.76
CA GLY A 254 -5.73 23.37 -10.59
C GLY A 254 -4.45 23.89 -9.94
N LEU A 255 -4.14 23.49 -8.71
CA LEU A 255 -2.91 23.89 -8.03
C LEU A 255 -1.73 23.03 -8.49
N ALA A 256 -0.54 23.63 -8.47
CA ALA A 256 0.71 22.95 -8.76
C ALA A 256 1.21 22.15 -7.54
N SER A 257 1.88 21.03 -7.79
CA SER A 257 2.60 20.30 -6.75
C SER A 257 3.92 21.01 -6.44
N VAL A 258 3.95 21.89 -5.45
CA VAL A 258 5.13 22.75 -5.19
C VAL A 258 6.02 22.18 -4.07
N PRO A 259 7.35 22.14 -4.24
CA PRO A 259 8.27 21.93 -3.13
C PRO A 259 8.09 22.99 -2.03
N VAL A 260 8.23 22.59 -0.78
CA VAL A 260 8.10 23.45 0.40
C VAL A 260 9.30 23.24 1.33
N ASP A 261 9.58 24.24 2.16
CA ASP A 261 10.57 24.09 3.23
C ASP A 261 10.14 23.01 4.22
N SER A 262 10.94 21.95 4.35
CA SER A 262 10.70 20.85 5.29
C SER A 262 10.77 21.30 6.76
N ASP A 263 11.44 22.42 7.07
CA ASP A 263 11.50 22.99 8.42
C ASP A 263 10.33 23.95 8.72
N SER A 264 9.62 24.41 7.70
CA SER A 264 8.55 25.42 7.82
C SER A 264 7.24 25.02 7.13
N ILE A 265 6.89 23.72 7.16
CA ILE A 265 5.70 23.17 6.47
C ILE A 265 4.40 23.85 6.91
N THR A 266 4.28 24.21 8.19
CA THR A 266 3.08 24.86 8.75
C THR A 266 2.79 26.22 8.12
N ALA A 267 3.83 26.93 7.63
CA ALA A 267 3.71 28.21 6.96
C ALA A 267 3.20 28.12 5.52
N PHE A 268 3.09 26.92 4.94
CA PHE A 268 2.58 26.72 3.58
C PHE A 268 1.14 27.22 3.44
N THR A 269 0.83 27.90 2.33
CA THR A 269 -0.53 28.32 1.97
C THR A 269 -0.89 27.78 0.59
N ARG A 270 -2.16 27.42 0.37
CA ARG A 270 -2.65 26.97 -0.94
C ARG A 270 -2.44 28.01 -2.03
N GLU A 271 -2.51 29.29 -1.65
CA GLU A 271 -2.30 30.42 -2.56
C GLU A 271 -0.92 30.37 -3.23
N SER A 272 0.12 29.98 -2.50
CA SER A 272 1.47 29.82 -3.05
C SER A 272 1.58 28.72 -4.12
N ALA A 273 0.61 27.80 -4.20
CA ALA A 273 0.57 26.72 -5.17
C ALA A 273 -0.31 27.04 -6.40
N ARG A 274 -0.87 28.25 -6.50
CA ARG A 274 -1.56 28.68 -7.72
C ARG A 274 -0.56 28.83 -8.87
N PRO A 275 -0.88 28.38 -10.10
CA PRO A 275 0.03 28.43 -11.25
C PRO A 275 0.77 29.76 -11.46
N GLU A 276 0.07 30.88 -11.22
CA GLU A 276 0.56 32.26 -11.32
C GLU A 276 1.54 32.66 -10.19
N ASN A 277 1.46 32.02 -9.03
CA ASN A 277 2.28 32.30 -7.84
C ASN A 277 3.47 31.33 -7.69
N VAL A 278 3.55 30.29 -8.52
CA VAL A 278 4.60 29.26 -8.41
C VAL A 278 5.97 29.85 -8.74
N GLU A 279 6.85 29.85 -7.74
CA GLU A 279 8.27 30.16 -7.85
C GLU A 279 9.07 28.86 -7.98
N VAL A 280 9.64 28.60 -9.16
CA VAL A 280 10.50 27.43 -9.40
C VAL A 280 11.86 27.65 -8.72
N ASN A 281 12.46 26.59 -8.17
CA ASN A 281 13.75 26.60 -7.46
C ASN A 281 13.80 27.35 -6.11
N LYS A 282 12.70 27.91 -5.59
CA LYS A 282 12.67 28.43 -4.20
C LYS A 282 13.05 27.35 -3.19
N TYR A 283 12.45 26.18 -3.36
CA TYR A 283 12.80 24.92 -2.71
C TYR A 283 12.86 23.84 -3.79
N ARG A 284 13.61 22.76 -3.54
CA ARG A 284 13.72 21.62 -4.45
C ARG A 284 13.25 20.36 -3.76
N PHE A 285 12.57 19.51 -4.51
CA PHE A 285 12.10 18.21 -4.05
C PHE A 285 13.03 17.13 -4.60
N MET A 286 13.50 16.23 -3.73
CA MET A 286 14.50 15.20 -4.05
C MET A 286 15.89 15.77 -4.37
N GLU A 287 16.49 16.54 -3.45
CA GLU A 287 17.85 17.09 -3.58
C GLU A 287 18.92 16.01 -3.33
N ARG A 288 19.11 15.14 -4.33
CA ARG A 288 20.03 13.98 -4.27
C ARG A 288 21.47 14.38 -3.93
N GLU A 289 21.90 15.56 -4.38
CA GLU A 289 23.22 16.13 -4.12
C GLU A 289 23.48 16.46 -2.65
N LYS A 290 22.42 16.63 -1.85
CA LYS A 290 22.51 16.86 -0.40
C LYS A 290 22.50 15.56 0.41
N ALA A 291 22.24 14.42 -0.23
CA ALA A 291 22.25 13.13 0.43
C ALA A 291 23.66 12.71 0.82
N VAL A 292 23.81 12.19 2.03
CA VAL A 292 25.06 11.58 2.49
C VAL A 292 24.88 10.07 2.55
N ASP A 293 25.79 9.35 1.91
CA ASP A 293 25.79 7.89 1.81
C ASP A 293 25.57 7.25 3.20
N GLY A 294 24.50 6.46 3.33
CA GLY A 294 24.17 5.76 4.55
C GLY A 294 23.61 6.59 5.71
N GLU A 295 23.26 7.88 5.53
CA GLU A 295 22.68 8.69 6.62
C GLU A 295 21.35 8.13 7.14
N ALA A 296 20.59 7.40 6.31
CA ALA A 296 19.36 6.73 6.71
C ALA A 296 19.59 5.38 7.41
N ARG A 297 20.82 4.96 7.72
CA ARG A 297 21.10 3.65 8.33
C ARG A 297 20.32 3.42 9.63
N SER A 298 20.23 4.44 10.50
CA SER A 298 19.46 4.34 11.75
C SER A 298 17.97 4.09 11.50
N LEU A 299 17.40 4.74 10.47
CA LEU A 299 16.00 4.55 10.06
C LEU A 299 15.75 3.11 9.61
N PHE A 300 16.64 2.54 8.80
CA PHE A 300 16.53 1.15 8.35
C PHE A 300 16.63 0.16 9.52
N ILE A 301 17.60 0.34 10.43
CA ILE A 301 17.72 -0.51 11.63
C ILE A 301 16.42 -0.47 12.43
N ALA A 302 15.94 0.73 12.76
CA ALA A 302 14.74 0.90 13.56
C ALA A 302 13.49 0.34 12.88
N ALA A 303 13.33 0.55 11.56
CA ALA A 303 12.19 0.02 10.81
C ALA A 303 12.20 -1.52 10.71
N TYR A 304 13.38 -2.13 10.55
CA TYR A 304 13.51 -3.58 10.49
C TYR A 304 13.36 -4.23 11.87
N ASP A 305 13.85 -3.60 12.93
CA ASP A 305 13.67 -4.07 14.31
C ASP A 305 12.24 -3.88 14.81
N PHE A 306 11.56 -2.80 14.41
CA PHE A 306 10.11 -2.67 14.60
C PHE A 306 9.33 -3.79 13.91
N GLY A 307 9.77 -4.17 12.71
CA GLY A 307 9.27 -5.35 12.02
C GLY A 307 9.56 -6.64 12.79
N LYS A 308 10.68 -6.71 13.53
CA LYS A 308 11.00 -7.82 14.43
C LYS A 308 10.10 -7.86 15.65
N ASP A 309 9.73 -6.76 16.29
CA ASP A 309 8.76 -6.82 17.39
C ASP A 309 7.36 -7.26 16.93
N LYS A 310 6.97 -6.97 15.69
CA LYS A 310 5.76 -7.55 15.08
C LYS A 310 5.95 -8.98 14.58
N THR A 311 7.18 -9.45 14.34
CA THR A 311 7.49 -10.84 13.94
C THR A 311 8.03 -11.74 15.07
N MET A 312 8.38 -11.17 16.23
CA MET A 312 8.74 -11.80 17.50
C MET A 312 7.53 -11.80 18.45
N LYS A 313 6.59 -10.85 18.31
CA LYS A 313 5.19 -11.06 18.73
C LYS A 313 4.39 -11.95 17.76
N GLN A 314 5.01 -12.40 16.68
CA GLN A 314 4.54 -13.50 15.81
C GLN A 314 5.56 -14.66 15.75
N ALA A 315 6.47 -14.75 16.73
CA ALA A 315 6.88 -16.05 17.20
C ALA A 315 5.81 -16.41 18.24
N PRO A 316 5.09 -17.54 18.12
CA PRO A 316 4.25 -17.98 19.21
C PRO A 316 5.17 -18.46 20.33
N GLU A 317 5.55 -17.54 21.22
CA GLU A 317 5.77 -17.90 22.61
C GLU A 317 4.40 -18.29 23.17
N SER A 318 4.34 -19.54 23.60
CA SER A 318 3.29 -20.12 24.43
C SER A 318 2.90 -19.16 25.55
N GLY A 319 1.78 -18.47 25.41
CA GLY A 319 1.31 -17.50 26.39
C GLY A 319 -0.09 -17.01 26.04
N ASP A 320 -1.08 -17.52 26.77
CA ASP A 320 -2.51 -17.22 26.68
C ASP A 320 -2.83 -15.74 26.41
N ARG A 321 -3.31 -15.43 25.20
CA ARG A 321 -4.21 -14.30 24.96
C ARG A 321 -5.42 -14.79 24.17
N LYS A 322 -6.57 -14.80 24.87
CA LYS A 322 -7.89 -15.17 24.37
C LYS A 322 -8.29 -14.31 23.16
N TYR A 323 -7.98 -14.82 21.97
CA TYR A 323 -8.79 -14.57 20.79
C TYR A 323 -10.19 -15.14 21.07
N ALA A 324 -11.23 -14.48 20.56
CA ALA A 324 -12.54 -15.12 20.45
C ALA A 324 -12.32 -16.50 19.83
N GLU A 325 -12.63 -17.56 20.59
CA GLU A 325 -12.34 -18.95 20.25
C GLU A 325 -12.83 -19.26 18.84
N TYR A 326 -11.91 -19.18 17.87
CA TYR A 326 -12.02 -20.00 16.68
C TYR A 326 -11.45 -21.34 17.10
N GLU A 327 -12.32 -22.24 17.55
CA GLU A 327 -11.98 -23.65 17.70
C GLU A 327 -11.24 -24.09 16.44
N GLU A 328 -9.95 -24.41 16.62
CA GLU A 328 -9.22 -25.24 15.67
C GLU A 328 -10.07 -26.48 15.42
N LEU A 329 -10.31 -26.78 14.14
CA LEU A 329 -11.02 -28.01 13.84
C LEU A 329 -10.06 -29.16 14.17
N GLU A 330 -10.44 -29.99 15.12
CA GLU A 330 -9.84 -31.32 15.30
C GLU A 330 -10.23 -32.18 14.08
N GLY A 331 -9.49 -32.02 12.98
CA GLY A 331 -9.61 -32.86 11.79
C GLY A 331 -9.85 -32.12 10.48
N ARG A 332 -9.64 -32.84 9.37
CA ARG A 332 -9.87 -32.37 7.99
C ARG A 332 -11.36 -32.17 7.73
N ILE A 333 -11.75 -31.09 7.05
CA ILE A 333 -13.13 -30.91 6.58
C ILE A 333 -13.36 -31.85 5.37
N PRO A 334 -14.28 -32.82 5.43
CA PRO A 334 -14.56 -33.69 4.29
C PRO A 334 -15.10 -32.92 3.06
N GLN A 335 -14.74 -33.38 1.85
CA GLN A 335 -15.09 -32.69 0.59
C GLN A 335 -16.60 -32.45 0.39
N GLN A 336 -17.46 -33.31 0.97
CA GLN A 336 -18.92 -33.15 0.91
C GLN A 336 -19.40 -31.83 1.52
N TYR A 337 -18.63 -31.24 2.44
CA TYR A 337 -18.94 -29.97 3.09
C TYR A 337 -18.25 -28.76 2.43
N PHE A 338 -17.56 -28.97 1.31
CA PHE A 338 -16.99 -27.84 0.57
C PHE A 338 -18.10 -26.94 0.01
N PRO A 339 -17.88 -25.62 0.00
CA PRO A 339 -18.85 -24.68 -0.53
C PRO A 339 -19.01 -24.85 -2.04
N PRO A 340 -20.17 -24.44 -2.62
CA PRO A 340 -20.45 -24.60 -4.04
C PRO A 340 -19.37 -24.04 -4.97
N CYS A 341 -18.75 -22.91 -4.61
CA CYS A 341 -17.68 -22.31 -5.40
C CYS A 341 -16.44 -23.21 -5.54
N ILE A 342 -16.03 -23.88 -4.45
CA ILE A 342 -14.89 -24.81 -4.49
C ILE A 342 -15.26 -26.09 -5.24
N LYS A 343 -16.48 -26.61 -5.04
CA LYS A 343 -16.97 -27.79 -5.78
C LYS A 343 -16.96 -27.54 -7.29
N LYS A 344 -17.44 -26.38 -7.75
CA LYS A 344 -17.37 -25.96 -9.15
C LYS A 344 -15.93 -25.86 -9.67
N ILE A 345 -15.00 -25.31 -8.88
CA ILE A 345 -13.57 -25.31 -9.27
C ILE A 345 -13.07 -26.76 -9.45
N LEU A 346 -13.41 -27.67 -8.54
CA LEU A 346 -12.97 -29.08 -8.55
C LEU A 346 -13.55 -29.91 -9.71
N GLU A 347 -14.59 -29.43 -10.39
CA GLU A 347 -15.13 -30.02 -11.62
C GLU A 347 -14.25 -29.71 -12.84
N GLY A 348 -13.35 -28.73 -12.73
CA GLY A 348 -12.47 -28.25 -13.79
C GLY A 348 -12.83 -26.82 -14.24
N VAL A 349 -11.87 -26.11 -14.81
CA VAL A 349 -12.09 -24.75 -15.34
C VAL A 349 -11.68 -24.63 -16.80
N VAL A 350 -12.43 -23.84 -17.57
CA VAL A 350 -12.16 -23.58 -18.99
C VAL A 350 -10.97 -22.62 -19.15
N ASP A 351 -10.92 -21.56 -18.33
CA ASP A 351 -9.84 -20.56 -18.30
C ASP A 351 -9.46 -20.21 -16.85
N GLY A 352 -8.29 -19.61 -16.64
CA GLY A 352 -7.82 -19.14 -15.34
C GLY A 352 -7.31 -20.25 -14.40
N ARG A 353 -6.83 -21.36 -14.96
CA ARG A 353 -6.32 -22.54 -14.23
C ARG A 353 -5.27 -22.22 -13.15
N LYS A 354 -4.36 -21.26 -13.39
CA LYS A 354 -3.37 -20.84 -12.36
C LYS A 354 -4.03 -20.15 -11.16
N ARG A 355 -5.14 -19.43 -11.38
CA ARG A 355 -5.93 -18.79 -10.32
C ARG A 355 -6.72 -19.84 -9.54
N ALA A 356 -7.36 -20.77 -10.25
CA ALA A 356 -8.04 -21.92 -9.65
C ALA A 356 -7.10 -22.78 -8.80
N LEU A 357 -5.89 -23.08 -9.31
CA LEU A 357 -4.85 -23.80 -8.59
C LEU A 357 -4.47 -23.11 -7.28
N PHE A 358 -4.26 -21.79 -7.32
CA PHE A 358 -3.97 -20.99 -6.12
C PHE A 358 -5.13 -21.03 -5.11
N VAL A 359 -6.39 -20.92 -5.56
CA VAL A 359 -7.56 -21.01 -4.68
C VAL A 359 -7.62 -22.39 -4.00
N LEU A 360 -7.46 -23.47 -4.76
CA LEU A 360 -7.56 -24.84 -4.25
C LEU A 360 -6.47 -25.15 -3.23
N ILE A 361 -5.21 -24.80 -3.51
CA ILE A 361 -4.08 -25.07 -2.61
C ILE A 361 -4.30 -24.40 -1.25
N ASN A 362 -4.64 -23.10 -1.25
CA ASN A 362 -4.85 -22.34 -0.01
C ASN A 362 -6.12 -22.79 0.74
N PHE A 363 -7.19 -23.10 0.02
CA PHE A 363 -8.43 -23.62 0.62
C PHE A 363 -8.21 -24.99 1.28
N LEU A 364 -7.59 -25.94 0.58
CA LEU A 364 -7.36 -27.29 1.10
C LEU A 364 -6.41 -27.29 2.32
N GLY A 365 -5.33 -26.50 2.27
CA GLY A 365 -4.46 -26.31 3.43
C GLY A 365 -5.22 -25.73 4.63
N SER A 366 -6.07 -24.73 4.41
CA SER A 366 -6.92 -24.14 5.46
C SER A 366 -8.02 -25.08 5.99
N CYS A 367 -8.33 -26.15 5.26
CA CYS A 367 -9.30 -27.18 5.62
C CYS A 367 -8.66 -28.44 6.24
N GLY A 368 -7.34 -28.40 6.51
CA GLY A 368 -6.63 -29.46 7.22
C GLY A 368 -6.09 -30.60 6.35
N TYR A 369 -5.94 -30.40 5.04
CA TYR A 369 -5.34 -31.40 4.14
C TYR A 369 -3.81 -31.32 4.15
N GLY A 370 -3.13 -32.46 4.21
CA GLY A 370 -1.67 -32.53 4.14
C GLY A 370 -1.11 -32.35 2.73
N SER A 371 0.17 -32.01 2.58
CA SER A 371 0.78 -31.68 1.28
C SER A 371 0.64 -32.79 0.22
N LYS A 372 0.80 -34.06 0.62
CA LYS A 372 0.62 -35.22 -0.29
C LYS A 372 -0.84 -35.38 -0.75
N GLU A 373 -1.80 -35.09 0.13
CA GLU A 373 -3.23 -35.17 -0.21
C GLU A 373 -3.63 -34.02 -1.14
N ILE A 374 -3.14 -32.80 -0.87
CA ILE A 374 -3.34 -31.65 -1.75
C ILE A 374 -2.78 -31.95 -3.13
N GLU A 375 -1.55 -32.47 -3.21
CA GLU A 375 -0.94 -32.86 -4.48
C GLU A 375 -1.81 -33.86 -5.26
N GLY A 376 -2.30 -34.92 -4.61
CA GLY A 376 -3.20 -35.89 -5.23
C GLY A 376 -4.50 -35.25 -5.75
N ILE A 377 -5.15 -34.39 -4.96
CA ILE A 377 -6.37 -33.68 -5.36
C ILE A 377 -6.10 -32.76 -6.55
N ILE A 378 -4.98 -32.03 -6.54
CA ILE A 378 -4.60 -31.12 -7.63
C ILE A 378 -4.29 -31.87 -8.91
N ILE A 379 -3.60 -33.02 -8.83
CA ILE A 379 -3.31 -33.85 -10.00
C ILE A 379 -4.62 -34.36 -10.63
N GLU A 380 -5.56 -34.85 -9.83
CA GLU A 380 -6.86 -35.31 -10.33
C GLU A 380 -7.72 -34.17 -10.89
N TRP A 381 -7.73 -33.02 -10.21
CA TRP A 381 -8.40 -31.82 -10.71
C TRP A 381 -7.82 -31.37 -12.05
N ASN A 382 -6.49 -31.41 -12.21
CA ASN A 382 -5.84 -30.95 -13.43
C ASN A 382 -6.21 -31.78 -14.66
N LYS A 383 -6.54 -33.07 -14.48
CA LYS A 383 -7.04 -33.95 -15.55
C LYS A 383 -8.43 -33.57 -16.05
N LYS A 384 -9.24 -32.88 -15.23
CA LYS A 384 -10.59 -32.44 -15.58
C LYS A 384 -10.62 -31.10 -16.32
N ASN A 385 -9.50 -30.36 -16.33
CA ASN A 385 -9.40 -29.11 -17.07
C ASN A 385 -9.36 -29.36 -18.58
N ARG A 386 -10.00 -28.49 -19.36
CA ARG A 386 -9.98 -28.54 -20.84
C ARG A 386 -8.55 -28.61 -21.42
N GLU A 387 -7.63 -27.90 -20.77
CA GLU A 387 -6.20 -27.93 -21.07
C GLU A 387 -5.44 -28.08 -19.74
N PRO A 388 -4.80 -29.22 -19.45
CA PRO A 388 -4.07 -29.41 -18.21
C PRO A 388 -2.91 -28.41 -18.04
N LEU A 389 -2.67 -27.95 -16.82
CA LEU A 389 -1.45 -27.19 -16.50
C LEU A 389 -0.21 -28.08 -16.63
N PRO A 390 0.94 -27.51 -17.07
CA PRO A 390 2.20 -28.24 -17.11
C PRO A 390 2.58 -28.77 -15.71
N PRO A 391 3.05 -30.03 -15.57
CA PRO A 391 3.44 -30.61 -14.29
C PRO A 391 4.42 -29.74 -13.48
N LEU A 392 5.37 -29.10 -14.16
CA LEU A 392 6.34 -28.19 -13.55
C LEU A 392 5.68 -26.97 -12.88
N THR A 393 4.58 -26.45 -13.45
CA THR A 393 3.83 -25.33 -12.87
C THR A 393 3.15 -25.74 -11.57
N ILE A 394 2.59 -26.96 -11.54
CA ILE A 394 1.94 -27.52 -10.35
C ILE A 394 2.98 -27.78 -9.25
N ALA A 395 4.08 -28.45 -9.59
CA ALA A 395 5.16 -28.75 -8.64
C ALA A 395 5.74 -27.48 -8.02
N THR A 396 5.95 -26.42 -8.82
CA THR A 396 6.45 -25.13 -8.34
C THR A 396 5.50 -24.49 -7.33
N GLN A 397 4.18 -24.49 -7.60
CA GLN A 397 3.20 -23.90 -6.68
C GLN A 397 3.01 -24.72 -5.40
N LEU A 398 3.02 -26.06 -5.50
CA LEU A 398 2.93 -26.95 -4.34
C LEU A 398 4.17 -26.82 -3.44
N SER A 399 5.37 -26.74 -4.03
CA SER A 399 6.62 -26.53 -3.28
C SER A 399 6.64 -25.18 -2.57
N TYR A 400 6.19 -24.11 -3.24
CA TYR A 400 6.06 -22.80 -2.61
C TYR A 400 5.04 -22.80 -1.46
N HIS A 401 3.94 -23.54 -1.59
CA HIS A 401 2.95 -23.66 -0.52
C HIS A 401 3.45 -24.50 0.67
N SER A 402 4.14 -25.62 0.42
CA SER A 402 4.64 -26.50 1.49
C SER A 402 5.80 -25.91 2.29
N GLN A 403 6.53 -24.94 1.73
CA GLN A 403 7.59 -24.20 2.42
C GLN A 403 7.07 -23.08 3.33
N LYS A 404 5.77 -22.74 3.27
CA LYS A 404 5.18 -21.74 4.18
C LYS A 404 4.89 -22.36 5.55
N LYS A 405 5.24 -21.63 6.61
CA LYS A 405 4.95 -22.01 8.00
C LYS A 405 3.47 -21.89 8.36
N GLU A 406 2.71 -21.07 7.63
CA GLU A 406 1.28 -20.83 7.86
C GLU A 406 0.49 -20.97 6.56
N ASN A 407 -0.69 -21.58 6.66
CA ASN A 407 -1.63 -21.69 5.55
C ASN A 407 -2.28 -20.33 5.28
N ALA A 408 -1.99 -19.75 4.13
CA ALA A 408 -2.70 -18.57 3.67
C ALA A 408 -4.16 -18.92 3.33
N LEU A 409 -5.08 -18.01 3.64
CA LEU A 409 -6.48 -18.16 3.24
C LEU A 409 -6.63 -17.98 1.72
N PRO A 410 -7.59 -18.68 1.09
CA PRO A 410 -7.96 -18.38 -0.29
C PRO A 410 -8.57 -16.97 -0.39
N PRO A 411 -8.53 -16.34 -1.59
CA PRO A 411 -9.17 -15.06 -1.84
C PRO A 411 -10.65 -15.02 -1.40
N ASN A 412 -11.13 -13.83 -1.03
CA ASN A 412 -12.54 -13.62 -0.70
C ASN A 412 -13.43 -13.89 -1.91
N CYS A 413 -14.64 -14.40 -1.67
CA CYS A 413 -15.61 -14.74 -2.71
C CYS A 413 -16.02 -13.52 -3.57
N GLU A 414 -16.00 -12.31 -2.99
CA GLU A 414 -16.30 -11.05 -3.68
C GLU A 414 -15.18 -10.58 -4.62
N ASN A 415 -14.00 -11.20 -4.56
CA ASN A 415 -12.90 -10.84 -5.45
C ASN A 415 -13.23 -11.31 -6.88
N THR A 416 -13.61 -10.34 -7.71
CA THR A 416 -14.08 -10.57 -9.08
C THR A 416 -13.05 -11.31 -9.92
N SER A 417 -11.76 -11.07 -9.69
CA SER A 417 -10.68 -11.66 -10.48
C SER A 417 -10.36 -13.11 -10.16
N TYR A 418 -10.92 -13.68 -9.08
CA TYR A 418 -10.69 -15.08 -8.69
C TYR A 418 -11.91 -15.98 -8.83
N TYR A 419 -13.14 -15.45 -8.83
CA TYR A 419 -14.36 -16.26 -8.91
C TYR A 419 -15.24 -15.85 -10.10
N LYS A 420 -15.65 -14.58 -10.15
CA LYS A 420 -16.55 -14.06 -11.20
C LYS A 420 -15.95 -14.21 -12.61
N GLU A 421 -14.69 -13.84 -12.78
CA GLU A 421 -13.96 -13.99 -14.05
C GLU A 421 -13.70 -15.45 -14.46
N LEU A 422 -13.80 -16.41 -13.53
CA LEU A 422 -13.72 -17.85 -13.85
C LEU A 422 -15.07 -18.44 -14.25
N GLY A 423 -16.14 -17.63 -14.33
CA GLY A 423 -17.51 -18.10 -14.52
C GLY A 423 -18.10 -18.77 -13.27
N ILE A 424 -17.50 -18.55 -12.11
CA ILE A 424 -17.87 -19.20 -10.85
C ILE A 424 -18.65 -18.21 -10.01
N GLU A 425 -19.97 -18.26 -10.18
CA GLU A 425 -20.88 -17.51 -9.31
C GLU A 425 -21.01 -18.23 -7.97
N CYS A 426 -20.57 -17.54 -6.92
CA CYS A 426 -20.92 -17.83 -5.55
C CYS A 426 -22.44 -17.65 -5.40
N THR A 427 -23.16 -18.72 -5.05
CA THR A 427 -24.61 -18.68 -4.83
C THR A 427 -24.94 -17.72 -3.67
N ALA A 428 -26.21 -17.32 -3.52
CA ALA A 428 -26.68 -16.52 -2.38
C ALA A 428 -26.31 -17.14 -1.01
N GLU A 429 -26.03 -18.44 -0.98
CA GLU A 429 -25.52 -19.18 0.18
C GLU A 429 -24.07 -18.79 0.56
N CYS A 430 -23.22 -18.42 -0.41
CA CYS A 430 -21.85 -17.94 -0.16
C CYS A 430 -21.80 -16.47 0.30
N GLY A 431 -22.88 -15.69 0.15
CA GLY A 431 -22.93 -14.26 0.49
C GLY A 431 -22.91 -13.95 1.99
N ARG A 432 -23.01 -14.97 2.87
CA ARG A 432 -22.94 -14.79 4.33
C ARG A 432 -21.52 -14.84 4.89
N CYS A 433 -20.56 -15.39 4.15
CA CYS A 433 -19.20 -15.63 4.61
C CYS A 433 -18.16 -14.93 3.73
N LYS A 434 -17.23 -14.18 4.34
CA LYS A 434 -16.21 -13.38 3.63
C LYS A 434 -15.29 -14.21 2.71
N ASN A 435 -15.06 -15.49 3.03
CA ASN A 435 -14.21 -16.39 2.25
C ASN A 435 -14.71 -17.86 2.26
N PRO A 436 -14.28 -18.70 1.30
CA PRO A 436 -14.74 -20.10 1.19
C PRO A 436 -14.44 -20.98 2.41
N VAL A 437 -13.37 -20.70 3.16
CA VAL A 437 -12.98 -21.48 4.35
C VAL A 437 -13.99 -21.27 5.46
N ALA A 438 -14.42 -20.03 5.69
CA ALA A 438 -15.43 -19.71 6.70
C ALA A 438 -16.75 -20.45 6.42
N GLU A 439 -17.15 -20.51 5.14
CA GLU A 439 -18.35 -21.25 4.71
C GLU A 439 -18.21 -22.76 4.94
N ALA A 440 -17.07 -23.34 4.52
CA ALA A 440 -16.79 -24.76 4.75
C ALA A 440 -16.86 -25.14 6.24
N LYS A 441 -16.27 -24.32 7.11
CA LYS A 441 -16.31 -24.50 8.56
C LYS A 441 -17.74 -24.40 9.10
N TYR A 442 -18.53 -23.46 8.61
CA TYR A 442 -19.93 -23.30 9.00
C TYR A 442 -20.77 -24.53 8.63
N ILE A 443 -20.70 -24.97 7.37
CA ILE A 443 -21.41 -26.16 6.87
C ILE A 443 -21.01 -27.40 7.68
N TYR A 444 -19.71 -27.60 7.89
CA TYR A 444 -19.18 -28.74 8.63
C TYR A 444 -19.65 -28.74 10.09
N ARG A 445 -19.53 -27.62 10.81
CA ARG A 445 -20.00 -27.50 12.20
C ARG A 445 -21.51 -27.70 12.33
N LYS A 446 -22.30 -27.18 11.38
CA LYS A 446 -23.75 -27.39 11.35
C LYS A 446 -24.08 -28.88 11.21
N ALA A 447 -23.37 -29.61 10.36
CA ALA A 447 -23.55 -31.04 10.18
C ALA A 447 -23.14 -31.82 11.44
N MET A 448 -21.99 -31.50 12.05
CA MET A 448 -21.51 -32.16 13.27
C MET A 448 -22.45 -31.94 14.47
N ARG A 449 -23.16 -30.81 14.54
CA ARG A 449 -24.18 -30.52 15.57
C ARG A 449 -25.49 -31.31 15.39
N GLN A 450 -25.75 -31.83 14.19
CA GLN A 450 -26.95 -32.59 13.86
C GLN A 450 -26.75 -34.11 13.97
N ILE A 451 -25.51 -34.56 14.19
CA ILE A 451 -25.21 -35.96 14.50
C ILE A 451 -25.54 -36.18 15.99
N PRO A 452 -26.44 -37.09 16.35
CA PRO A 452 -26.67 -37.45 17.74
C PRO A 452 -25.34 -37.91 18.35
N LYS A 453 -24.94 -37.33 19.49
CA LYS A 453 -23.82 -37.89 20.25
C LYS A 453 -24.23 -39.29 20.69
N GLU A 454 -23.67 -40.33 20.07
CA GLU A 454 -23.73 -41.68 20.61
C GLU A 454 -23.17 -41.62 22.03
N LYS A 455 -24.01 -41.98 23.01
CA LYS A 455 -23.54 -42.26 24.36
C LYS A 455 -22.90 -43.65 24.30
N GLY A 456 -21.58 -43.71 24.47
CA GLY A 456 -20.84 -44.95 24.69
C GLY A 456 -19.95 -45.31 23.53
#